data_AF-A0A7C5SST8-F1
#
_entry.id   AF-A0A7C5SST8-F1
#
_cell.length_a   1.000
_cell.length_b   1.000
_cell.length_c   1.000
_cell.angle_alpha   90.00
_cell.angle_beta   90.00
_cell.angle_gamma   90.00
#
_symmetry.space_group_name_H-M   'P 1'
#
loop_
_entity.id
_entity.type
_entity.pdbx_description
1 polymer ?
#
loop_
_entity_poly.entity_id
_entity_poly.type
_entity_poly.pdbx_seq_one_letter_code
_entity_poly.pdbx_strand_id
1 'polypeptide(L)'
;MPAQIIEQLFNPWQELATYQSANLPAGAYGATACFVGTMRDFNIDEQVTAMTLEHYPAMTGQFLDKLCADSIERFELEDSLIIHRVGLI
;
A
#
# COMPACT_ATOMS: atom_id res chain seq x y z
N MET A 1 11.22 4.57 5.12
CA MET A 1 10.33 4.93 4.01
C MET A 1 9.20 3.93 4.04
N PRO A 2 8.02 4.33 4.53
CA PRO A 2 6.91 3.41 4.71
C PRO A 2 6.28 2.97 3.38
N ALA A 3 6.49 3.70 2.28
CA ALA A 3 5.97 3.28 0.98
C ALA A 3 6.83 2.18 0.35
N GLN A 4 6.18 1.15 -0.18
CA GLN A 4 6.82 0.02 -0.86
C GLN A 4 6.16 -0.20 -2.22
N ILE A 5 6.98 -0.25 -3.27
CA ILE A 5 6.56 -0.63 -4.62
C ILE A 5 7.17 -1.99 -4.92
N ILE A 6 6.32 -2.97 -5.23
CA ILE A 6 6.72 -4.36 -5.40
C ILE A 6 6.11 -4.97 -6.66
N GLU A 7 6.75 -5.95 -7.27
CA GLU A 7 6.21 -6.66 -8.43
C GLU A 7 5.54 -7.99 -8.05
N GLN A 8 6.06 -8.60 -6.99
CA GLN A 8 5.59 -9.88 -6.49
C GLN A 8 4.19 -9.79 -5.83
N LEU A 9 3.49 -10.92 -5.87
CA LEU A 9 2.31 -11.14 -5.04
C LEU A 9 2.68 -11.04 -3.57
N PHE A 10 1.77 -10.48 -2.78
CA PHE A 10 1.89 -10.39 -1.33
C PHE A 10 0.54 -10.65 -0.67
N ASN A 11 0.57 -11.07 0.59
CA ASN A 11 -0.62 -11.16 1.42
C ASN A 11 -0.74 -9.87 2.25
N PRO A 12 -1.76 -9.02 2.01
CA PRO A 12 -1.87 -7.73 2.69
C PRO A 12 -1.99 -7.86 4.21
N TRP A 13 -2.60 -8.95 4.70
CA TRP A 13 -2.77 -9.17 6.14
C TRP A 13 -1.46 -9.58 6.81
N GLN A 14 -0.64 -10.36 6.10
CA GLN A 14 0.68 -10.75 6.60
C GLN A 14 1.61 -9.53 6.63
N GLU A 15 1.64 -8.73 5.56
CA GLU A 15 2.47 -7.52 5.52
C GLU A 15 2.06 -6.50 6.60
N LEU A 16 0.75 -6.30 6.81
CA LEU A 16 0.27 -5.43 7.88
C LEU A 16 0.75 -5.91 9.26
N ALA A 17 0.58 -7.20 9.56
CA ALA A 17 1.01 -7.77 10.83
C ALA A 17 2.53 -7.67 11.03
N THR A 18 3.30 -7.96 9.98
CA THR A 18 4.77 -7.82 9.99
C THR A 18 5.17 -6.38 10.26
N TYR A 19 4.61 -5.42 9.53
CA TYR A 19 4.93 -4.01 9.70
C TYR A 19 4.60 -3.51 11.12
N GLN A 20 3.42 -3.82 11.64
CA GLN A 20 3.01 -3.46 12.99
C GLN A 20 3.97 -4.02 14.04
N SER A 21 4.34 -5.30 13.93
CA SER A 21 5.25 -5.94 14.89
C SER A 21 6.68 -5.39 14.85
N ALA A 22 7.13 -4.91 13.69
CA ALA A 22 8.50 -4.45 13.49
C ALA A 22 8.68 -2.96 13.82
N ASN A 23 7.65 -2.15 13.62
CA ASN A 23 7.77 -0.68 13.68
C ASN A 23 6.99 -0.05 14.85
N LEU A 24 5.98 -0.72 15.40
CA LEU A 24 5.10 -0.12 16.42
C LEU A 24 5.19 -0.85 17.76
N PRO A 25 5.39 -0.12 18.88
CA PRO A 25 5.36 -0.73 20.19
C PRO A 25 3.95 -1.26 20.52
N ALA A 26 3.90 -2.33 21.32
CA ALA A 26 2.65 -2.86 21.82
C ALA A 26 1.88 -1.78 22.61
N GLY A 27 0.60 -1.58 22.25
CA GLY A 27 -0.26 -0.58 22.89
C GLY A 27 -0.08 0.86 22.38
N ALA A 28 0.74 1.09 21.35
CA ALA A 28 0.93 2.43 20.77
C ALA A 28 -0.33 2.98 20.07
N TYR A 29 -1.20 2.11 19.57
CA TYR A 29 -2.41 2.48 18.84
C TYR A 29 -3.60 1.59 19.24
N GLY A 30 -4.81 2.15 19.20
CA GLY A 30 -6.06 1.44 19.55
C GLY A 30 -6.86 0.91 18.36
N ALA A 31 -6.52 1.33 17.14
CA ALA A 31 -7.23 0.94 15.92
C ALA A 31 -6.31 0.97 14.70
N THR A 32 -6.68 0.22 13.67
CA THR A 32 -6.02 0.24 12.37
C THR A 32 -7.10 0.26 11.29
N ALA A 33 -7.05 1.24 10.41
CA ALA A 33 -7.84 1.27 9.18
C ALA A 33 -7.01 0.66 8.05
N CYS A 34 -7.60 -0.26 7.28
CA CYS A 34 -6.93 -0.92 6.16
C CYS A 34 -7.82 -0.87 4.91
N PHE A 35 -7.20 -0.57 3.77
CA PHE A 35 -7.82 -0.64 2.45
C PHE A 35 -6.97 -1.54 1.54
N VAL A 36 -7.61 -2.52 0.90
CA VAL A 36 -6.95 -3.45 -0.03
C VAL A 36 -7.64 -3.35 -1.38
N GLY A 37 -6.93 -2.83 -2.38
CA GLY A 37 -7.37 -2.83 -3.77
C GLY A 37 -7.02 -4.15 -4.46
N THR A 38 -7.97 -4.73 -5.19
CA THR A 38 -7.76 -5.92 -6.02
C THR A 38 -8.16 -5.62 -7.46
N MET A 39 -7.53 -6.33 -8.42
CA MET A 39 -7.94 -6.26 -9.82
C MET A 39 -9.33 -6.87 -9.97
N ARG A 40 -10.18 -6.21 -10.74
CA ARG A 40 -11.48 -6.73 -11.15
C ARG A 40 -11.34 -7.44 -12.50
N ASP A 41 -12.11 -8.49 -12.71
CA ASP A 41 -12.16 -9.28 -13.93
C ASP A 41 -13.05 -8.65 -15.03
N PHE A 42 -13.45 -7.39 -14.86
CA PHE A 42 -14.28 -6.65 -15.83
C PHE A 42 -13.96 -5.15 -15.86
N ASN A 43 -14.18 -4.57 -17.05
CA ASN A 43 -14.23 -3.14 -17.31
C ASN A 43 -15.50 -2.83 -18.13
N ILE A 44 -15.77 -1.56 -18.45
CA ILE A 44 -16.98 -1.16 -19.20
C ILE A 44 -17.07 -2.00 -20.50
N ASP A 45 -18.09 -2.85 -20.55
CA ASP A 45 -18.43 -3.78 -21.64
C ASP A 45 -17.37 -4.85 -22.01
N GLU A 46 -16.34 -5.06 -21.19
CA GLU A 46 -15.24 -5.99 -21.49
C GLU A 46 -14.83 -6.86 -20.29
N GLN A 47 -14.52 -8.13 -20.55
CA GLN A 47 -13.84 -9.00 -19.57
C GLN A 47 -12.35 -8.71 -19.54
N VAL A 48 -11.75 -8.69 -18.35
CA VAL A 48 -10.33 -8.42 -18.16
C VAL A 48 -9.67 -9.61 -17.49
N THR A 49 -8.63 -10.16 -18.12
CA THR A 49 -7.89 -11.32 -17.61
C THR A 49 -6.57 -10.96 -16.95
N ALA A 50 -5.97 -9.83 -17.35
CA ALA A 50 -4.77 -9.28 -16.73
C ALA A 50 -4.67 -7.76 -16.96
N MET A 51 -3.88 -7.09 -16.13
CA MET A 51 -3.54 -5.67 -16.29
C MET A 51 -2.04 -5.47 -16.03
N THR A 52 -1.36 -4.70 -16.88
CA THR A 52 0.02 -4.26 -16.61
C THR A 52 0.00 -2.88 -15.98
N LEU A 53 0.51 -2.76 -14.76
CA LEU A 53 0.69 -1.49 -14.06
C LEU A 53 2.14 -1.02 -14.17
N GLU A 54 2.34 0.09 -14.88
CA GLU A 54 3.65 0.74 -15.01
C GLU A 54 3.79 1.88 -14.00
N HIS A 55 5.02 2.20 -13.62
CA HIS A 55 5.31 3.33 -12.75
C HIS A 55 6.67 3.94 -13.09
N TYR A 56 6.87 5.21 -12.72
CA TYR A 56 8.19 5.86 -12.77
C TYR A 56 8.88 5.67 -11.41
N PRO A 57 9.95 4.84 -11.31
CA PRO A 57 10.51 4.44 -10.01
C PRO A 57 10.99 5.62 -9.16
N ALA A 58 11.64 6.60 -9.79
CA ALA A 58 12.20 7.76 -9.12
C ALA A 58 11.12 8.71 -8.53
N MET A 59 9.91 8.73 -9.11
CA MET A 59 8.85 9.67 -8.73
C MET A 59 7.78 9.03 -7.87
N THR A 60 7.36 7.81 -8.22
CA THR A 60 6.22 7.15 -7.59
C THR A 60 6.50 6.88 -6.12
N GLY A 61 7.68 6.34 -5.80
CA GLY A 61 8.06 6.07 -4.40
C GLY A 61 8.09 7.34 -3.56
N GLN A 62 8.73 8.41 -4.07
CA GLN A 62 8.81 9.70 -3.38
C GLN A 62 7.42 10.31 -3.12
N PHE A 63 6.52 10.21 -4.10
CA PHE A 63 5.16 10.71 -3.97
C PHE A 63 4.37 9.91 -2.92
N LEU A 64 4.49 8.58 -2.91
CA LEU A 64 3.82 7.73 -1.92
C LEU A 64 4.37 7.94 -0.51
N ASP A 65 5.69 8.07 -0.35
CA ASP A 65 6.30 8.42 0.94
C ASP A 65 5.81 9.79 1.44
N LYS A 66 5.72 10.77 0.53
CA LYS A 66 5.13 12.07 0.86
C LYS A 66 3.68 11.92 1.31
N LEU A 67 2.88 11.10 0.63
CA LEU A 67 1.49 10.86 1.02
C LEU A 67 1.37 10.24 2.42
N CYS A 68 2.24 9.27 2.78
CA CYS A 68 2.30 8.74 4.13
C CYS A 68 2.63 9.82 5.16
N ALA A 69 3.67 10.62 4.91
CA ALA A 69 4.08 11.69 5.81
C ALA A 69 2.99 12.77 5.98
N ASP A 70 2.43 13.25 4.87
CA ASP A 70 1.35 14.23 4.85
C ASP A 70 0.10 13.67 5.57
N SER A 71 -0.18 12.36 5.48
CA SER A 71 -1.31 11.73 6.17
C SER A 71 -1.09 11.61 7.69
N ILE A 72 0.13 11.24 8.11
CA ILE A 72 0.53 11.20 9.52
C ILE A 72 0.36 12.59 10.14
N GLU A 73 0.90 13.62 9.48
CA GLU A 73 0.81 15.00 9.96
C GLU A 73 -0.64 15.50 9.99
N ARG A 74 -1.41 15.26 8.91
CA ARG A 74 -2.77 15.79 8.77
C ARG A 74 -3.77 15.15 9.73
N PHE A 75 -3.63 13.87 10.01
CA PHE A 75 -4.62 13.09 10.78
C PHE A 75 -4.10 12.65 12.16
N GLU A 76 -2.90 13.10 12.55
CA GLU A 76 -2.26 12.75 13.82
C GLU A 76 -2.18 11.22 14.03
N LEU A 77 -1.74 10.50 12.98
CA LEU A 77 -1.61 9.05 13.03
C LEU A 77 -0.29 8.63 13.67
N GLU A 78 -0.28 7.51 14.39
CA GLU A 78 0.97 6.91 14.88
C GLU A 78 1.87 6.43 13.74
N ASP A 79 1.27 5.92 12.64
CA ASP A 79 2.00 5.45 11.46
C ASP A 79 1.08 5.37 10.23
N SER A 80 1.67 5.20 9.05
CA SER A 80 0.99 4.98 7.77
C SER A 80 1.87 4.12 6.85
N LEU A 81 1.28 3.07 6.27
CA LEU A 81 1.94 2.14 5.34
C LEU A 81 1.21 2.15 3.99
N ILE A 82 1.98 2.23 2.89
CA ILE A 82 1.46 2.02 1.53
C ILE A 82 2.28 0.93 0.85
N ILE A 83 1.62 -0.11 0.38
CA ILE A 83 2.22 -1.14 -0.48
C ILE A 83 1.48 -1.13 -1.81
N HIS A 84 2.19 -0.89 -2.91
CA HIS A 84 1.63 -0.84 -4.25
C HIS A 84 2.28 -1.89 -5.15
N ARG A 85 1.46 -2.81 -5.68
CA ARG A 85 1.94 -3.81 -6.64
C ARG A 85 1.93 -3.25 -8.05
N VAL A 86 3.03 -3.43 -8.77
CA VAL A 86 3.21 -3.05 -10.18
C VAL A 86 3.54 -4.29 -11.03
N GLY A 87 3.66 -4.11 -12.34
CA GLY A 87 3.87 -5.19 -13.30
C GLY A 87 2.56 -5.87 -13.71
N LEU A 88 2.65 -7.13 -14.11
CA LEU A 88 1.50 -7.91 -14.56
C LEU A 88 0.68 -8.39 -13.36
N ILE A 89 -0.59 -7.97 -13.31
CA ILE A 89 -1.59 -8.34 -12.30
C ILE A 89 -2.64 -9.24 -12.91
#